data_AF-A0A9W7KQ29-F1
#
_entry.id   AF-A0A9W7KQ29-F1
#
_cell.length_a   1.000
_cell.length_b   1.000
_cell.length_c   1.000
_cell.angle_alpha   90.00
_cell.angle_beta   90.00
_cell.angle_gamma   90.00
#
_symmetry.space_group_name_H-M   'P 1'
#
loop_
_entity.id
_entity.type
_entity.pdbx_description
1 polymer ?
#
loop_
_entity_poly.entity_id
_entity_poly.type
_entity_poly.pdbx_seq_one_letter_code
_entity_poly.pdbx_strand_id
1 'polypeptide(L)'
;MSETPDLPQGFLAGGLYCYPTGDSDAGIFEYVPGLPRIDREDGRLRATLMQLPSGAVFACETVWAATEEEVAAAVEAIRAARPDLDYINLQIADLGETTATLVITPDDGDPATLGPSTSSGWTSYRTVFQETLSAAQAEAVAAALEGKAGVLTLEYSGSLELRETAAVEIAGDLAPLLRALATKPPPAPDAFATAVDRALADGTLTLTLLSGAGIPEARLRTLHAKARAAIAQDLRDRLPGFQTAPQAAGGFMVRRKFSERVRVDFDIRRTADLGAA
;
A
#
# COMPACT_ATOMS: atom_id res chain seq x y z
N MET A 1 -16.78 7.83 8.67
CA MET A 1 -16.00 6.57 8.72
C MET A 1 -14.70 6.87 8.02
N SER A 2 -13.58 6.93 8.73
CA SER A 2 -12.28 7.15 8.10
C SER A 2 -11.93 5.88 7.33
N GLU A 3 -11.98 5.94 6.00
CA GLU A 3 -11.53 4.86 5.15
C GLU A 3 -10.04 4.64 5.46
N THR A 4 -9.68 3.41 5.86
CA THR A 4 -8.28 3.08 6.11
C THR A 4 -7.53 3.30 4.79
N PRO A 5 -6.52 4.17 4.76
CA PRO A 5 -5.84 4.50 3.51
C PRO A 5 -5.22 3.23 2.92
N ASP A 6 -5.41 3.03 1.61
CA ASP A 6 -4.84 1.92 0.85
C ASP A 6 -3.34 2.14 0.69
N LEU A 7 -2.57 1.61 1.65
CA LEU A 7 -1.13 1.82 1.75
C LEU A 7 -0.40 0.49 1.89
N PRO A 8 0.83 0.40 1.35
CA PRO A 8 1.68 -0.78 1.53
C PRO A 8 2.07 -0.94 2.99
N GLN A 9 2.62 -2.09 3.39
CA GLN A 9 3.10 -2.27 4.75
C GLN A 9 4.27 -1.32 5.05
N GLY A 10 4.05 -0.39 5.96
CA GLY A 10 5.01 0.67 6.26
C GLY A 10 4.82 1.25 7.67
N PHE A 11 5.37 2.44 7.89
CA PHE A 11 5.34 3.13 9.16
C PHE A 11 5.42 4.65 8.96
N LEU A 12 4.97 5.41 9.95
CA LEU A 12 5.15 6.87 9.95
C LEU A 12 6.52 7.24 10.51
N ALA A 13 7.25 8.09 9.80
CA ALA A 13 8.54 8.64 10.21
C ALA A 13 8.58 10.14 9.89
N GLY A 14 8.76 10.99 10.90
CA GLY A 14 8.79 12.44 10.71
C GLY A 14 7.52 13.03 10.08
N GLY A 15 6.37 12.36 10.21
CA GLY A 15 5.11 12.75 9.56
C GLY A 15 4.89 12.18 8.16
N LEU A 16 5.91 11.60 7.54
CA LEU A 16 5.79 10.92 6.24
C LEU A 16 5.49 9.44 6.42
N TYR A 17 4.70 8.87 5.50
CA TYR A 17 4.48 7.43 5.44
C TYR A 17 5.59 6.79 4.62
N CYS A 18 6.42 6.00 5.28
CA CYS A 18 7.58 5.34 4.70
C CYS A 18 7.38 3.82 4.65
N TYR A 19 7.95 3.17 3.64
CA TYR A 19 7.99 1.72 3.54
C TYR A 19 9.37 1.28 3.03
N PRO A 20 9.90 0.14 3.51
CA PRO A 20 11.16 -0.39 3.01
C PRO A 20 10.98 -0.92 1.57
N THR A 21 11.99 -0.72 0.73
CA THR A 21 12.03 -1.35 -0.60
C THR A 21 13.27 -2.23 -0.75
N GLY A 22 13.09 -3.41 -1.34
CA GLY A 22 14.14 -4.43 -1.38
C GLY A 22 14.31 -5.16 -0.04
N ASP A 23 15.55 -5.55 0.28
CA ASP A 23 15.85 -6.16 1.58
C ASP A 23 15.80 -5.10 2.68
N SER A 24 15.05 -5.35 3.75
CA SER A 24 14.83 -4.42 4.87
C SER A 24 16.11 -3.96 5.58
N ASP A 25 17.20 -4.70 5.39
CA ASP A 25 18.51 -4.45 6.00
C ASP A 25 19.43 -3.63 5.07
N ALA A 26 18.99 -3.36 3.84
CA ALA A 26 19.74 -2.53 2.89
C ALA A 26 19.59 -1.02 3.16
N GLY A 27 18.69 -0.63 4.06
CA GLY A 27 18.45 0.77 4.42
C GLY A 27 17.82 1.61 3.31
N ILE A 28 17.15 0.96 2.35
CA ILE A 28 16.45 1.64 1.24
C ILE A 28 14.96 1.76 1.62
N PHE A 29 14.47 2.99 1.62
CA PHE A 29 13.10 3.32 1.95
C PHE A 29 12.52 4.24 0.88
N GLU A 30 11.23 4.06 0.62
CA GLU A 30 10.44 5.01 -0.13
C GLU A 30 9.40 5.65 0.77
N TYR A 31 8.97 6.88 0.45
CA TYR A 31 7.87 7.54 1.12
C TYR A 31 6.76 7.93 0.16
N VAL A 32 5.52 7.76 0.61
CA VAL A 32 4.36 8.31 -0.08
C VAL A 32 4.41 9.85 0.08
N PRO A 33 4.19 10.63 -0.99
CA PRO A 33 4.28 12.08 -0.92
C PRO A 33 3.37 12.65 0.18
N GLY A 34 3.79 13.78 0.75
CA GLY A 34 3.08 14.47 1.83
C GLY A 34 1.73 15.07 1.39
N LEU A 35 1.29 16.13 2.08
CA LEU A 35 0.10 16.86 1.67
C LEU A 35 0.39 17.69 0.40
N PRO A 36 -0.52 17.71 -0.59
CA PRO A 36 -0.37 18.56 -1.76
C PRO A 36 -0.46 20.04 -1.34
N ARG A 37 0.23 20.91 -2.08
CA ARG A 37 0.27 22.36 -1.78
C ARG A 37 0.43 23.20 -3.05
N ILE A 38 0.22 24.51 -2.92
CA ILE A 38 0.69 25.47 -3.93
C ILE A 38 2.23 25.54 -3.85
N ASP A 39 2.88 25.46 -5.00
CA ASP A 39 4.34 25.56 -5.09
C ASP A 39 4.83 26.94 -4.63
N ARG A 40 6.07 27.00 -4.13
CA ARG A 40 6.68 28.24 -3.66
C ARG A 40 7.99 28.52 -4.38
N GLU A 41 8.20 29.77 -4.73
CA GLU A 41 9.46 30.30 -5.28
C GLU A 41 9.91 31.46 -4.39
N ASP A 42 11.10 31.35 -3.82
CA ASP A 42 11.64 32.29 -2.84
C ASP A 42 10.66 32.64 -1.70
N GLY A 43 9.95 31.60 -1.21
CA GLY A 43 8.95 31.69 -0.13
C GLY A 43 7.59 32.23 -0.56
N ARG A 44 7.42 32.71 -1.80
CA ARG A 44 6.16 33.23 -2.33
C ARG A 44 5.36 32.13 -3.04
N LEU A 45 4.05 32.13 -2.85
CA LEU A 45 3.16 31.22 -3.57
C LEU A 45 3.23 31.49 -5.07
N ARG A 46 3.38 30.43 -5.88
CA ARG A 46 3.29 30.49 -7.35
C ARG A 46 1.82 30.47 -7.78
N ALA A 47 1.08 31.47 -7.31
CA ALA A 47 -0.32 31.69 -7.62
C ALA A 47 -0.55 33.15 -8.01
N THR A 48 -1.43 33.40 -8.98
CA THR A 48 -1.81 34.72 -9.45
C THR A 48 -3.32 34.77 -9.63
N LEU A 49 -3.96 35.82 -9.13
CA LEU A 49 -5.36 36.13 -9.36
C LEU A 49 -5.46 37.51 -10.01
N MET A 50 -5.73 37.54 -11.30
CA MET A 50 -5.83 38.77 -12.09
C MET A 50 -7.29 39.17 -12.24
N GLN A 51 -7.68 40.30 -11.64
CA GLN A 51 -9.03 40.82 -11.71
C GLN A 51 -9.38 41.35 -13.10
N LEU A 52 -10.57 41.01 -13.58
CA LEU A 52 -11.16 41.48 -14.84
C LEU A 52 -12.53 42.14 -14.55
N PRO A 53 -13.08 42.96 -15.46
CA PRO A 53 -14.39 43.58 -15.24
C PRO A 53 -15.55 42.60 -15.01
N SER A 54 -15.43 41.36 -15.51
CA SER A 54 -16.48 40.33 -15.44
C SER A 54 -16.14 39.15 -14.52
N GLY A 55 -15.02 39.17 -13.80
CA GLY A 55 -14.53 38.03 -13.02
C GLY A 55 -13.02 38.11 -12.78
N ALA A 56 -12.33 36.98 -12.81
CA ALA A 56 -10.87 36.97 -12.70
C ALA A 56 -10.25 35.83 -13.53
N VAL A 57 -8.95 35.93 -13.80
CA VAL A 57 -8.15 34.78 -14.26
C VAL A 57 -7.33 34.32 -13.07
N PHE A 58 -7.48 33.06 -12.70
CA PHE A 58 -6.67 32.41 -11.68
C PHE A 58 -5.67 31.47 -12.34
N ALA A 59 -4.42 31.54 -11.90
CA ALA A 59 -3.38 30.60 -12.28
C ALA A 59 -2.59 30.19 -11.05
N CYS A 60 -2.31 28.90 -10.88
CA CYS A 60 -1.43 28.42 -9.82
C CYS A 60 -0.62 27.20 -10.26
N GLU A 61 0.60 27.10 -9.75
CA GLU A 61 1.39 25.86 -9.79
C GLU A 61 1.25 25.14 -8.45
N THR A 62 0.96 23.85 -8.52
CA THR A 62 0.77 22.96 -7.38
C THR A 62 1.79 21.84 -7.42
N VAL A 63 2.12 21.30 -6.26
CA VAL A 63 3.14 20.28 -6.06
C VAL A 63 2.63 19.25 -5.06
N TRP A 64 2.84 17.97 -5.36
CA TRP A 64 2.59 16.87 -4.43
C TRP A 64 3.92 16.19 -4.11
N ALA A 65 4.59 16.70 -3.08
CA ALA A 65 5.88 16.22 -2.63
C ALA A 65 6.04 16.51 -1.13
N ALA A 66 6.94 15.82 -0.45
CA ALA A 66 7.39 16.28 0.86
C ALA A 66 8.28 17.53 0.71
N THR A 67 8.37 18.34 1.76
CA THR A 67 9.37 19.40 1.93
C THR A 67 10.72 18.78 2.33
N GLU A 68 11.81 19.54 2.18
CA GLU A 68 13.14 19.07 2.60
C GLU A 68 13.19 18.82 4.12
N GLU A 69 12.50 19.66 4.90
CA GLU A 69 12.39 19.52 6.35
C GLU A 69 11.65 18.24 6.75
N GLU A 70 10.54 17.91 6.08
CA GLU A 70 9.80 16.66 6.31
C GLU A 70 10.65 15.43 5.98
N VAL A 71 11.38 15.45 4.85
CA VAL A 71 12.28 14.36 4.46
C VAL A 71 13.41 14.20 5.49
N ALA A 72 14.03 15.29 5.92
CA ALA A 72 15.07 15.26 6.95
C ALA A 72 14.54 14.69 8.27
N ALA A 73 13.35 15.13 8.71
CA ALA A 73 12.71 14.61 9.91
C ALA A 73 12.40 13.11 9.80
N ALA A 74 11.97 12.64 8.63
CA ALA A 74 11.72 11.23 8.37
C ALA A 74 13.02 10.40 8.44
N VAL A 75 14.12 10.88 7.86
CA VAL A 75 15.43 10.21 7.92
C VAL A 75 15.92 10.06 9.36
N GLU A 76 15.82 11.11 10.18
CA GLU A 76 16.22 11.04 11.59
C GLU A 76 15.33 10.09 12.39
N ALA A 77 14.02 10.07 12.12
CA ALA A 77 13.10 9.13 12.76
C ALA A 77 13.41 7.67 12.38
N ILE A 78 13.72 7.39 11.10
CA ILE A 78 14.15 6.05 10.66
C ILE A 78 15.45 5.66 11.36
N ARG A 79 16.44 6.55 11.42
CA ARG A 79 17.73 6.29 12.08
C ARG A 79 17.56 5.98 13.57
N ALA A 80 16.70 6.71 14.26
CA ALA A 80 16.40 6.46 15.67
C ALA A 80 15.74 5.10 15.88
N ALA A 81 14.84 4.69 14.97
CA ALA A 81 14.14 3.41 15.04
C ALA A 81 15.01 2.21 14.59
N ARG A 82 16.00 2.46 13.73
CA ARG A 82 16.88 1.45 13.11
C ARG A 82 18.36 1.83 13.26
N PRO A 83 18.90 1.81 14.49
CA PRO A 83 20.30 2.14 14.75
C PRO A 83 21.27 1.08 14.19
N ASP A 84 20.75 -0.07 13.75
CA ASP A 84 21.49 -1.15 13.09
C ASP A 84 21.86 -0.84 11.62
N LEU A 85 21.24 0.18 11.02
CA LEU A 85 21.50 0.53 9.63
C LEU A 85 22.64 1.54 9.52
N ASP A 86 23.70 1.17 8.80
CA ASP A 86 24.84 2.06 8.53
C ASP A 86 24.48 3.19 7.54
N TYR A 87 23.42 3.01 6.76
CA TYR A 87 23.01 3.91 5.70
C TYR A 87 21.49 3.93 5.56
N ILE A 88 20.93 5.10 5.26
CA ILE A 88 19.50 5.31 4.97
C ILE A 88 19.39 6.09 3.67
N ASN A 89 18.76 5.50 2.67
CA ASN A 89 18.35 6.14 1.43
C ASN A 89 16.83 6.27 1.44
N LEU A 90 16.33 7.49 1.59
CA LEU A 90 14.90 7.79 1.56
C LEU A 90 14.55 8.50 0.25
N GLN A 91 13.66 7.92 -0.54
CA GLN A 91 13.25 8.45 -1.84
C GLN A 91 11.73 8.59 -1.93
N ILE A 92 11.25 9.52 -2.76
CA ILE A 92 9.81 9.62 -3.02
C ILE A 92 9.35 8.37 -3.79
N ALA A 93 8.19 7.82 -3.42
CA ALA A 93 7.57 6.72 -4.13
C ALA A 93 7.26 7.12 -5.58
N ASP A 94 7.55 6.22 -6.53
CA ASP A 94 7.23 6.40 -7.94
C ASP A 94 5.76 6.03 -8.19
N LEU A 95 4.93 7.05 -8.45
CA LEU A 95 3.49 6.94 -8.62
C LEU A 95 3.13 7.03 -10.11
N GLY A 96 2.49 5.98 -10.60
CA GLY A 96 1.85 5.94 -11.91
C GLY A 96 0.57 6.78 -11.96
N GLU A 97 0.17 7.13 -13.18
CA GLU A 97 -1.14 7.72 -13.49
C GLU A 97 -1.54 8.92 -12.60
N THR A 98 -0.56 9.73 -12.19
CA THR A 98 -0.81 10.78 -11.19
C THR A 98 -1.60 11.95 -11.79
N THR A 99 -2.73 12.29 -11.16
CA THR A 99 -3.61 13.42 -11.53
C THR A 99 -3.85 14.36 -10.36
N ALA A 100 -4.16 15.62 -10.69
CA ALA A 100 -4.53 16.64 -9.73
C ALA A 100 -5.86 17.30 -10.11
N THR A 101 -6.68 17.59 -9.11
CA THR A 101 -7.96 18.29 -9.25
C THR A 101 -8.03 19.42 -8.21
N LEU A 102 -8.37 20.62 -8.65
CA LEU A 102 -8.57 21.77 -7.78
C LEU A 102 -10.07 22.10 -7.70
N VAL A 103 -10.58 22.22 -6.48
CA VAL A 103 -11.98 22.53 -6.20
C VAL A 103 -12.07 23.88 -5.49
N ILE A 104 -12.90 24.76 -6.03
CA ILE A 104 -13.22 26.08 -5.47
C ILE A 104 -14.66 26.03 -4.97
N THR A 105 -14.86 26.27 -3.68
CA THR A 105 -16.18 26.27 -3.04
C THR A 105 -16.49 27.67 -2.50
N PRO A 106 -17.18 28.52 -3.28
CA PRO A 106 -17.59 29.84 -2.81
C PRO A 106 -18.68 29.74 -1.73
N ASP A 107 -18.84 30.80 -0.92
CA ASP A 107 -19.93 30.88 0.06
C ASP A 107 -21.30 31.02 -0.63
N ASP A 108 -21.33 31.67 -1.78
CA ASP A 108 -22.51 31.87 -2.63
C ASP A 108 -22.16 31.48 -4.08
N GLY A 109 -23.03 30.70 -4.72
CA GLY A 109 -22.84 30.15 -6.06
C GLY A 109 -22.38 28.69 -6.10
N ASP A 110 -22.20 28.20 -7.32
CA ASP A 110 -21.84 26.80 -7.58
C ASP A 110 -20.32 26.57 -7.44
N PRO A 111 -19.90 25.43 -6.85
CA PRO A 111 -18.50 25.02 -6.83
C PRO A 111 -17.91 24.91 -8.24
N ALA A 112 -16.63 25.26 -8.36
CA ALA A 112 -15.85 25.08 -9.58
C ALA A 112 -14.87 23.92 -9.41
N THR A 113 -14.76 23.06 -10.42
CA THR A 113 -13.77 21.97 -10.45
C THR A 113 -12.86 22.17 -11.65
N LEU A 114 -11.56 22.27 -11.40
CA LEU A 114 -10.50 22.40 -12.40
C LEU A 114 -9.70 21.10 -12.43
N GLY A 115 -9.67 20.42 -13.58
CA GLY A 115 -9.05 19.11 -13.75
C GLY A 115 -10.06 17.98 -14.01
N PRO A 116 -9.64 16.70 -13.94
CA PRO A 116 -8.31 16.24 -13.55
C PRO A 116 -7.24 16.60 -14.58
N SER A 117 -6.09 17.07 -14.10
CA SER A 117 -4.91 17.37 -14.91
C SER A 117 -3.81 16.38 -14.59
N THR A 118 -3.19 15.79 -15.61
CA THR A 118 -2.02 14.91 -15.44
C THR A 118 -0.87 15.72 -14.85
N SER A 119 -0.28 15.21 -13.78
CA SER A 119 0.91 15.83 -13.19
C SER A 119 2.16 15.45 -13.98
N SER A 120 3.16 16.33 -13.97
CA SER A 120 4.46 16.05 -14.62
C SER A 120 5.22 14.94 -13.89
N GLY A 121 5.72 13.96 -14.64
CA GLY A 121 6.28 12.70 -14.13
C GLY A 121 7.71 12.75 -13.58
N TRP A 122 8.15 13.87 -12.99
CA TRP A 122 9.52 13.97 -12.44
C TRP A 122 9.53 14.55 -11.01
N THR A 123 9.76 13.66 -10.03
CA THR A 123 10.17 13.89 -8.62
C THR A 123 9.33 14.83 -7.74
N SER A 124 8.37 15.56 -8.28
CA SER A 124 7.56 16.54 -7.52
C SER A 124 6.09 16.63 -7.92
N TYR A 125 5.59 15.74 -8.78
CA TYR A 125 4.18 15.67 -9.23
C TYR A 125 3.54 17.06 -9.40
N ARG A 126 4.17 17.91 -10.22
CA ARG A 126 3.73 19.30 -10.40
C ARG A 126 2.61 19.40 -11.42
N THR A 127 1.64 20.27 -11.14
CA THR A 127 0.52 20.58 -12.03
C THR A 127 0.25 22.08 -12.03
N VAL A 128 0.03 22.66 -13.22
CA VAL A 128 -0.40 24.05 -13.38
C VAL A 128 -1.89 24.07 -13.70
N PHE A 129 -2.64 24.88 -12.95
CA PHE A 129 -4.04 25.20 -13.24
C PHE A 129 -4.12 26.64 -13.75
N GLN A 130 -4.95 26.88 -14.76
CA GLN A 130 -5.28 28.22 -15.24
C GLN A 130 -6.73 28.23 -15.71
N GLU A 131 -7.56 29.12 -15.14
CA GLU A 131 -8.99 29.18 -15.44
C GLU A 131 -9.55 30.59 -15.30
N THR A 132 -10.64 30.87 -16.02
CA THR A 132 -11.44 32.09 -15.81
C THR A 132 -12.51 31.83 -14.76
N LEU A 133 -12.52 32.63 -13.71
CA LEU A 133 -13.43 32.52 -12.58
C LEU A 133 -14.56 33.54 -12.68
N SER A 134 -15.74 33.14 -12.21
CA SER A 134 -16.82 34.09 -11.90
C SER A 134 -16.41 35.03 -10.77
N ALA A 135 -17.14 36.14 -10.56
CA ALA A 135 -16.86 37.05 -9.46
C ALA A 135 -16.90 36.36 -8.08
N ALA A 136 -17.89 35.49 -7.85
CA ALA A 136 -18.02 34.75 -6.59
C ALA A 136 -16.86 33.76 -6.37
N GLN A 137 -16.44 33.06 -7.43
CA GLN A 137 -15.29 32.15 -7.38
C GLN A 137 -13.97 32.92 -7.17
N ALA A 138 -13.81 34.10 -7.78
CA ALA A 138 -12.64 34.95 -7.60
C ALA A 138 -12.52 35.47 -6.17
N GLU A 139 -13.63 35.90 -5.57
CA GLU A 139 -13.68 36.31 -4.16
C GLU A 139 -13.34 35.15 -3.23
N ALA A 140 -13.87 33.96 -3.51
CA ALA A 140 -13.56 32.75 -2.78
C ALA A 140 -12.07 32.40 -2.84
N VAL A 141 -11.46 32.41 -4.03
CA VAL A 141 -10.02 32.16 -4.18
C VAL A 141 -9.19 33.22 -3.46
N ALA A 142 -9.55 34.50 -3.55
CA ALA A 142 -8.87 35.57 -2.82
C ALA A 142 -8.91 35.31 -1.30
N ALA A 143 -10.08 34.99 -0.75
CA ALA A 143 -10.22 34.67 0.67
C ALA A 143 -9.40 33.44 1.08
N ALA A 144 -9.35 32.40 0.23
CA ALA A 144 -8.53 31.21 0.49
C ALA A 144 -7.04 31.55 0.53
N LEU A 145 -6.54 32.36 -0.42
CA LEU A 145 -5.16 32.84 -0.43
C LEU A 145 -4.82 33.74 0.78
N GLU A 146 -5.84 34.31 1.44
CA GLU A 146 -5.74 35.07 2.70
C GLU A 146 -5.90 34.20 3.96
N GLY A 147 -6.05 32.88 3.82
CA GLY A 147 -6.11 31.94 4.95
C GLY A 147 -7.52 31.44 5.30
N LYS A 148 -8.51 31.63 4.41
CA LYS A 148 -9.86 31.08 4.61
C LYS A 148 -9.90 29.59 4.26
N ALA A 149 -9.96 28.75 5.28
CA ALA A 149 -10.13 27.31 5.17
C ALA A 149 -11.47 26.92 4.48
N GLY A 150 -11.47 25.74 3.85
CA GLY A 150 -12.62 25.06 3.26
C GLY A 150 -13.00 25.55 1.87
N VAL A 151 -12.28 26.53 1.33
CA VAL A 151 -12.66 27.21 0.09
C VAL A 151 -11.88 26.71 -1.12
N LEU A 152 -10.58 26.45 -0.96
CA LEU A 152 -9.70 26.03 -2.05
C LEU A 152 -9.09 24.67 -1.72
N THR A 153 -9.66 23.61 -2.27
CA THR A 153 -9.24 22.23 -1.97
C THR A 153 -8.48 21.64 -3.15
N LEU A 154 -7.32 21.06 -2.88
CA LEU A 154 -6.48 20.39 -3.86
C LEU A 154 -6.44 18.90 -3.58
N GLU A 155 -6.84 18.10 -4.56
CA GLU A 155 -6.78 16.65 -4.52
C GLU A 155 -5.75 16.14 -5.52
N TYR A 156 -4.88 15.24 -5.06
CA TYR A 156 -4.01 14.44 -5.90
C TYR A 156 -4.38 12.97 -5.77
N SER A 157 -4.29 12.25 -6.88
CA SER A 157 -4.39 10.80 -6.92
C SER A 157 -3.30 10.20 -7.81
N GLY A 158 -2.84 9.00 -7.49
CA GLY A 158 -1.89 8.24 -8.30
C GLY A 158 -1.87 6.78 -7.87
N SER A 159 -1.31 5.91 -8.71
CA SER A 159 -1.18 4.48 -8.44
C SER A 159 0.25 4.13 -8.02
N LEU A 160 0.40 3.38 -6.94
CA LEU A 160 1.70 2.84 -6.52
C LEU A 160 1.77 1.35 -6.85
N GLU A 161 2.68 0.96 -7.74
CA GLU A 161 2.92 -0.44 -8.08
C GLU A 161 4.11 -0.98 -7.27
N LEU A 162 3.87 -1.92 -6.36
CA LEU A 162 4.93 -2.62 -5.62
C LEU A 162 5.03 -4.09 -5.99
N ARG A 163 6.23 -4.64 -5.80
CA ARG A 163 6.50 -6.08 -5.87
C ARG A 163 6.61 -6.66 -4.47
N GLU A 164 5.49 -7.18 -4.00
CA GLU A 164 5.39 -7.79 -2.68
C GLU A 164 5.71 -9.29 -2.73
N THR A 165 6.10 -9.85 -1.60
CA THR A 165 6.22 -11.30 -1.45
C THR A 165 4.97 -11.86 -0.78
N ALA A 166 4.19 -12.61 -1.55
CA ALA A 166 3.10 -13.40 -1.00
C ALA A 166 3.67 -14.74 -0.51
N ALA A 167 3.51 -15.05 0.77
CA ALA A 167 4.02 -16.28 1.36
C ALA A 167 3.02 -16.94 2.29
N VAL A 168 2.96 -18.27 2.25
CA VAL A 168 2.13 -19.09 3.13
C VAL A 168 2.98 -20.23 3.67
N GLU A 169 2.73 -20.61 4.91
CA GLU A 169 3.41 -21.71 5.57
C GLU A 169 2.39 -22.66 6.16
N ILE A 170 2.56 -23.95 5.89
CA ILE A 170 1.79 -25.01 6.56
C ILE A 170 2.75 -25.84 7.41
N ALA A 171 2.43 -25.97 8.69
CA ALA A 171 3.25 -26.68 9.66
C ALA A 171 2.40 -27.50 10.63
N GLY A 172 2.96 -28.59 11.14
CA GLY A 172 2.34 -29.44 12.16
C GLY A 172 2.86 -30.88 12.12
N ASP A 173 2.20 -31.77 12.86
CA ASP A 173 2.55 -33.19 12.91
C ASP A 173 1.64 -33.99 11.97
N LEU A 174 2.21 -34.71 11.00
CA LEU A 174 1.46 -35.58 10.08
C LEU A 174 1.23 -36.99 10.64
N ALA A 175 1.87 -37.38 11.74
CA ALA A 175 1.73 -38.72 12.30
C ALA A 175 0.26 -39.08 12.64
N PRO A 176 -0.58 -38.18 13.19
CA PRO A 176 -2.00 -38.46 13.39
C PRO A 176 -2.75 -38.73 12.07
N LEU A 177 -2.42 -37.97 11.01
CA LEU A 177 -3.06 -38.12 9.70
C LEU A 177 -2.65 -39.43 9.03
N LEU A 178 -1.35 -39.78 9.07
CA LEU A 178 -0.84 -41.05 8.54
C LEU A 178 -1.49 -42.25 9.26
N ARG A 179 -1.67 -42.18 10.58
CA ARG A 179 -2.39 -43.20 11.36
C ARG A 179 -3.83 -43.35 10.90
N ALA A 180 -4.56 -42.24 10.71
CA ALA A 180 -5.94 -42.27 10.27
C ALA A 180 -6.10 -42.81 8.83
N LEU A 181 -5.10 -42.57 7.96
CA LEU A 181 -5.11 -42.99 6.55
C LEU A 181 -4.56 -44.42 6.33
N ALA A 182 -3.92 -45.03 7.32
CA ALA A 182 -3.32 -46.37 7.22
C ALA A 182 -4.35 -47.51 7.29
N THR A 183 -5.41 -47.43 6.48
CA THR A 183 -6.48 -48.41 6.38
C THR A 183 -6.18 -49.51 5.34
N LYS A 184 -6.88 -50.64 5.44
CA LYS A 184 -6.98 -51.66 4.38
C LYS A 184 -8.44 -51.76 3.93
N PRO A 185 -8.78 -51.50 2.66
CA PRO A 185 -7.89 -51.17 1.53
C PRO A 185 -7.25 -49.77 1.63
N PRO A 186 -6.22 -49.48 0.79
CA PRO A 186 -5.62 -48.15 0.70
C PRO A 186 -6.69 -47.08 0.41
N PRO A 187 -6.54 -45.88 0.98
CA PRO A 187 -7.51 -44.80 0.77
C PRO A 187 -7.50 -44.32 -0.68
N ALA A 188 -8.64 -43.81 -1.14
CA ALA A 188 -8.76 -43.18 -2.45
C ALA A 188 -7.87 -41.91 -2.54
N PRO A 189 -7.44 -41.49 -3.75
CA PRO A 189 -6.51 -40.37 -3.92
C PRO A 189 -6.98 -39.02 -3.33
N ASP A 190 -8.29 -38.81 -3.25
CA ASP A 190 -8.96 -37.63 -2.71
C ASP A 190 -8.97 -37.58 -1.17
N ALA A 191 -8.94 -38.74 -0.51
CA ALA A 191 -8.94 -38.84 0.95
C ALA A 191 -7.77 -38.10 1.61
N PHE A 192 -6.63 -37.98 0.93
CA PHE A 192 -5.48 -37.21 1.42
C PHE A 192 -5.78 -35.71 1.52
N ALA A 193 -6.45 -35.13 0.52
CA ALA A 193 -6.83 -33.72 0.54
C ALA A 193 -7.86 -33.46 1.65
N THR A 194 -8.86 -34.33 1.78
CA THR A 194 -9.86 -34.26 2.86
C THR A 194 -9.21 -34.36 4.25
N ALA A 195 -8.19 -35.21 4.42
CA ALA A 195 -7.46 -35.32 5.68
C ALA A 195 -6.70 -34.04 6.02
N VAL A 196 -6.07 -33.39 5.03
CA VAL A 196 -5.40 -32.10 5.23
C VAL A 196 -6.40 -31.01 5.62
N ASP A 197 -7.55 -30.92 4.94
CA ASP A 197 -8.58 -29.93 5.26
C ASP A 197 -9.14 -30.12 6.68
N ARG A 198 -9.37 -31.37 7.10
CA ARG A 198 -9.80 -31.68 8.47
C ARG A 198 -8.73 -31.30 9.49
N ALA A 199 -7.47 -31.63 9.23
CA ALA A 199 -6.36 -31.31 10.12
C ALA A 199 -6.12 -29.79 10.26
N LEU A 200 -6.41 -29.02 9.21
CA LEU A 200 -6.43 -27.56 9.29
C LEU A 200 -7.63 -27.05 10.11
N ALA A 201 -8.79 -27.68 9.97
CA ALA A 201 -9.99 -27.30 10.71
C ALA A 201 -9.93 -27.64 12.21
N ASP A 202 -9.24 -28.71 12.60
CA ASP A 202 -9.06 -29.12 13.99
C ASP A 202 -7.79 -28.57 14.66
N GLY A 203 -6.93 -27.88 13.91
CA GLY A 203 -5.71 -27.24 14.40
C GLY A 203 -4.49 -28.16 14.50
N THR A 204 -4.58 -29.42 14.05
CA THR A 204 -3.41 -30.33 13.96
C THR A 204 -2.37 -29.81 12.97
N LEU A 205 -2.83 -29.18 11.88
CA LEU A 205 -2.02 -28.40 10.97
C LEU A 205 -2.38 -26.92 11.13
N THR A 206 -1.36 -26.07 11.10
CA THR A 206 -1.52 -24.62 11.09
C THR A 206 -1.11 -24.09 9.72
N LEU A 207 -1.98 -23.31 9.10
CA LEU A 207 -1.69 -22.54 7.89
C LEU A 207 -1.51 -21.08 8.29
N THR A 208 -0.30 -20.57 8.17
CA THR A 208 0.07 -19.20 8.51
C THR A 208 0.29 -18.39 7.24
N LEU A 209 -0.35 -17.23 7.16
CA LEU A 209 -0.06 -16.22 6.14
C LEU A 209 1.17 -15.42 6.57
N LEU A 210 2.16 -15.32 5.69
CA LEU A 210 3.42 -14.59 5.91
C LEU A 210 3.55 -13.38 4.96
N SER A 211 2.47 -12.96 4.32
CA SER A 211 2.43 -11.91 3.30
C SER A 211 2.17 -10.52 3.89
N GLY A 212 2.62 -9.48 3.18
CA GLY A 212 2.24 -8.08 3.45
C GLY A 212 0.79 -7.74 3.07
N ALA A 213 0.38 -6.51 3.38
CA ALA A 213 -0.95 -5.98 3.02
C ALA A 213 -1.13 -5.91 1.49
N GLY A 214 -2.39 -5.91 1.03
CA GLY A 214 -2.73 -5.65 -0.39
C GLY A 214 -2.57 -6.84 -1.36
N ILE A 215 -2.09 -8.01 -0.93
CA ILE A 215 -2.02 -9.18 -1.84
C ILE A 215 -3.43 -9.56 -2.32
N PRO A 216 -3.68 -9.69 -3.63
CA PRO A 216 -4.97 -10.12 -4.15
C PRO A 216 -5.40 -11.49 -3.61
N GLU A 217 -6.62 -11.59 -3.11
CA GLU A 217 -7.16 -12.82 -2.50
C GLU A 217 -7.07 -14.04 -3.44
N ALA A 218 -7.23 -13.84 -4.75
CA ALA A 218 -7.07 -14.91 -5.74
C ALA A 218 -5.65 -15.53 -5.74
N ARG A 219 -4.62 -14.73 -5.48
CA ARG A 219 -3.22 -15.19 -5.36
C ARG A 219 -3.02 -15.95 -4.05
N LEU A 220 -3.54 -15.44 -2.95
CA LEU A 220 -3.52 -16.13 -1.65
C LEU A 220 -4.20 -17.50 -1.70
N ARG A 221 -5.39 -17.58 -2.31
CA ARG A 221 -6.08 -18.87 -2.53
C ARG A 221 -5.24 -19.85 -3.35
N THR A 222 -4.53 -19.36 -4.37
CA THR A 222 -3.64 -20.19 -5.19
C THR A 222 -2.47 -20.74 -4.36
N LEU A 223 -1.84 -19.91 -3.53
CA LEU A 223 -0.77 -20.33 -2.62
C LEU A 223 -1.28 -21.32 -1.56
N HIS A 224 -2.45 -21.08 -0.96
CA HIS A 224 -3.08 -22.01 -0.02
C HIS A 224 -3.33 -23.37 -0.67
N ALA A 225 -3.89 -23.39 -1.89
CA ALA A 225 -4.13 -24.63 -2.62
C ALA A 225 -2.82 -25.38 -2.92
N LYS A 226 -1.76 -24.68 -3.34
CA LYS A 226 -0.42 -25.25 -3.55
C LYS A 226 0.13 -25.88 -2.25
N ALA A 227 0.02 -25.17 -1.13
CA ALA A 227 0.50 -25.65 0.17
C ALA A 227 -0.25 -26.91 0.64
N ARG A 228 -1.58 -26.92 0.52
CA ARG A 228 -2.41 -28.09 0.86
C ARG A 228 -2.09 -29.29 -0.01
N ALA A 229 -1.98 -29.08 -1.33
CA ALA A 229 -1.65 -30.15 -2.28
C ALA A 229 -0.28 -30.77 -1.98
N ALA A 230 0.71 -29.95 -1.60
CA ALA A 230 2.04 -30.46 -1.22
C ALA A 230 2.01 -31.32 0.04
N ILE A 231 1.24 -30.95 1.07
CA ILE A 231 1.08 -31.80 2.27
C ILE A 231 0.32 -33.09 1.94
N ALA A 232 -0.72 -33.02 1.11
CA ALA A 232 -1.44 -34.21 0.66
C ALA A 232 -0.51 -35.18 -0.10
N GLN A 233 0.41 -34.64 -0.91
CA GLN A 233 1.45 -35.42 -1.58
C GLN A 233 2.47 -36.00 -0.58
N ASP A 234 2.93 -35.23 0.40
CA ASP A 234 3.82 -35.71 1.46
C ASP A 234 3.19 -36.88 2.24
N LEU A 235 1.89 -36.82 2.54
CA LEU A 235 1.16 -37.92 3.17
C LEU A 235 1.13 -39.16 2.27
N ARG A 236 0.82 -38.99 0.98
CA ARG A 236 0.75 -40.07 -0.01
C ARG A 236 2.07 -40.80 -0.15
N ASP A 237 3.17 -40.05 -0.24
CA ASP A 237 4.51 -40.61 -0.42
C ASP A 237 5.00 -41.35 0.83
N ARG A 238 4.55 -40.93 2.02
CA ARG A 238 4.97 -41.52 3.30
C ARG A 238 4.09 -42.66 3.78
N LEU A 239 2.84 -42.73 3.34
CA LEU A 239 1.88 -43.75 3.79
C LEU A 239 2.38 -45.20 3.61
N PRO A 240 3.01 -45.60 2.48
CA PRO A 240 3.48 -46.97 2.31
C PRO A 240 4.53 -47.37 3.36
N GLY A 241 5.48 -46.48 3.67
CA GLY A 241 6.49 -46.71 4.71
C GLY A 241 5.87 -46.75 6.12
N PHE A 242 4.82 -45.96 6.36
CA PHE A 242 4.09 -45.98 7.61
C PHE A 242 3.33 -47.30 7.82
N GLN A 243 2.75 -47.88 6.75
CA GLN A 243 1.99 -49.12 6.81
C GLN A 243 2.86 -50.35 7.10
N THR A 244 4.14 -50.35 6.70
CA THR A 244 5.06 -51.47 6.95
C THR A 244 5.67 -51.45 8.35
N ALA A 245 5.80 -50.27 8.97
CA ALA A 245 6.36 -50.12 10.31
C ALA A 245 5.65 -49.02 11.15
N PRO A 246 4.40 -49.27 11.60
CA PRO A 246 3.59 -48.26 12.30
C PRO A 246 4.20 -47.79 13.63
N GLN A 247 4.99 -48.66 14.28
CA GLN A 247 5.57 -48.41 15.61
C GLN A 247 6.82 -47.51 15.57
N ALA A 248 7.42 -47.29 14.39
CA ALA A 248 8.62 -46.46 14.24
C ALA A 248 8.29 -44.96 14.07
N ALA A 249 7.03 -44.61 13.90
CA ALA A 249 6.62 -43.23 13.66
C ALA A 249 6.37 -42.51 14.99
N GLY A 250 7.44 -41.92 15.54
CA GLY A 250 7.30 -40.76 16.42
C GLY A 250 6.59 -39.59 15.72
N GLY A 251 6.57 -38.40 16.34
CA GLY A 251 6.03 -37.20 15.69
C GLY A 251 6.67 -36.97 14.32
N PHE A 252 5.85 -36.78 13.30
CA PHE A 252 6.27 -36.48 11.94
C PHE A 252 6.05 -34.99 11.66
N MET A 253 6.99 -34.17 12.15
CA MET A 253 6.91 -32.72 11.98
C MET A 253 7.16 -32.34 10.52
N VAL A 254 6.23 -31.58 9.95
CA VAL A 254 6.38 -30.97 8.63
C VAL A 254 6.30 -29.46 8.75
N ARG A 255 7.08 -28.78 7.90
CA ARG A 255 7.01 -27.33 7.68
C ARG A 255 7.28 -27.08 6.21
N ARG A 256 6.28 -26.58 5.49
CA ARG A 256 6.41 -26.22 4.07
C ARG A 256 6.05 -24.75 3.91
N LYS A 257 7.00 -23.98 3.37
CA LYS A 257 6.81 -22.58 3.00
C LYS A 257 6.71 -22.46 1.48
N PHE A 258 5.73 -21.73 1.01
CA PHE A 258 5.55 -21.37 -0.39
C PHE A 258 5.55 -19.85 -0.49
N SER A 259 6.31 -19.30 -1.44
CA SER A 259 6.35 -17.86 -1.67
C SER A 259 6.42 -17.56 -3.16
N GLU A 260 5.77 -16.48 -3.57
CA GLU A 260 5.89 -15.92 -4.91
C GLU A 260 5.92 -14.39 -4.84
N ARG A 261 6.61 -13.76 -5.80
CA ARG A 261 6.57 -12.31 -5.96
C ARG A 261 5.29 -11.94 -6.70
N VAL A 262 4.53 -11.00 -6.16
CA VAL A 262 3.25 -10.54 -6.67
C VAL A 262 3.30 -9.03 -6.85
N ARG A 263 2.75 -8.56 -7.96
CA ARG A 263 2.51 -7.13 -8.17
C ARG A 263 1.25 -6.73 -7.40
N VAL A 264 1.37 -5.67 -6.60
CA VAL A 264 0.26 -5.06 -5.85
C VAL A 264 0.19 -3.60 -6.25
N ASP A 265 -1.02 -3.17 -6.61
CA ASP A 265 -1.32 -1.80 -6.97
C ASP A 265 -2.08 -1.16 -5.81
N PHE A 266 -1.65 0.03 -5.38
CA PHE A 266 -2.30 0.82 -4.33
C PHE A 266 -2.81 2.14 -4.91
N ASP A 267 -4.04 2.51 -4.57
CA ASP A 267 -4.63 3.78 -4.98
C ASP A 267 -4.33 4.88 -3.95
N ILE A 268 -3.32 5.69 -4.23
CA ILE A 268 -2.89 6.75 -3.33
C ILE A 268 -3.68 8.02 -3.61
N ARG A 269 -4.41 8.51 -2.60
CA ARG A 269 -5.12 9.80 -2.65
C ARG A 269 -4.71 10.69 -1.49
N ARG A 270 -4.52 11.99 -1.77
CA ARG A 270 -4.27 13.02 -0.76
C ARG A 270 -5.05 14.28 -1.12
N THR A 271 -5.64 14.88 -0.10
CA THR A 271 -6.42 16.10 -0.23
C THR A 271 -5.88 17.11 0.77
N ALA A 272 -5.71 18.35 0.33
CA ALA A 272 -5.30 19.46 1.18
C ALA A 272 -6.23 20.65 0.98
N ASP A 273 -6.51 21.34 2.08
CA ASP A 273 -7.14 22.65 2.07
C ASP A 273 -6.04 23.71 1.97
N LEU A 274 -5.98 24.37 0.82
CA LEU A 274 -4.96 25.37 0.50
C LEU A 274 -5.19 26.69 1.22
N GLY A 275 -6.37 26.91 1.81
CA GLY A 275 -6.66 28.06 2.64
C GLY A 275 -6.26 27.89 4.11
N ALA A 276 -5.92 26.67 4.54
CA ALA A 276 -5.52 26.39 5.94
C ALA A 276 -3.99 26.31 6.14
N ALA A 277 -3.20 26.54 5.09
CA ALA A 277 -1.76 26.25 5.02
C ALA A 277 -0.84 27.46 5.22
#